data_AF-A0A1J4PYY2-F1
#
_entry.id   AF-A0A1J4PYY2-F1
#
_cell.length_a   1.000
_cell.length_b   1.000
_cell.length_c   1.000
_cell.angle_alpha   90.00
_cell.angle_beta   90.00
_cell.angle_gamma   90.00
#
_symmetry.space_group_name_H-M   'P 1'
#
loop_
_entity.id
_entity.type
_entity.pdbx_description
1 polymer ?
#
loop_
_entity_poly.entity_id
_entity_poly.type
_entity_poly.pdbx_seq_one_letter_code
_entity_poly.pdbx_strand_id
1 'polypeptide(L)'
;MTQGTTFSPPDVPGGSGDPGSGTSVDTPSMLLFADNIDKLIQPTRDAATELGKVQAEPGAFYHANRIRAKVNGPNADSGLKESYIRVFQDLARGLGDLRDGVEQLAQHYTTLEDAGRMKATDLQNAMQSTSSDFTSLVTDAGGSGGGAS
;
A
#
# COMPACT_ATOMS: atom_id res chain seq x y z
N MET A 1 -6.86 -8.67 27.73
CA MET A 1 -7.92 -8.40 26.74
C MET A 1 -7.55 -7.11 26.02
N THR A 2 -6.81 -7.19 24.93
CA THR A 2 -6.44 -6.04 24.10
C THR A 2 -7.58 -5.78 23.13
N GLN A 3 -8.28 -4.66 23.32
CA GLN A 3 -9.30 -4.20 22.36
C GLN A 3 -8.59 -3.87 21.04
N GLY A 4 -8.88 -4.64 20.00
CA GLY A 4 -8.51 -4.26 18.63
C GLY A 4 -9.24 -2.97 18.30
N THR A 5 -8.49 -1.91 18.01
CA THR A 5 -9.05 -0.66 17.49
C THR A 5 -9.80 -0.96 16.20
N THR A 6 -11.13 -0.90 16.25
CA THR A 6 -11.99 -1.08 15.09
C THR A 6 -11.65 -0.01 14.07
N PHE A 7 -11.11 -0.42 12.92
CA PHE A 7 -10.90 0.47 11.79
C PHE A 7 -12.26 0.97 11.31
N SER A 8 -12.53 2.27 11.46
CA SER A 8 -13.72 2.89 10.89
C SER A 8 -13.39 3.33 9.47
N PRO A 9 -14.02 2.74 8.44
CA PRO A 9 -13.84 3.23 7.09
C PRO A 9 -14.38 4.67 6.98
N PRO A 10 -13.72 5.52 6.19
CA PRO A 10 -14.10 6.92 5.98
C PRO A 10 -15.30 7.09 5.02
N ASP A 11 -16.07 8.16 5.21
CA ASP A 11 -17.27 8.50 4.42
C ASP A 11 -16.90 8.94 2.99
N VAL A 12 -17.62 8.42 1.98
CA VAL A 12 -17.47 8.79 0.55
C VAL A 12 -18.60 9.69 0.04
N PRO A 13 -18.32 10.85 -0.60
CA PRO A 13 -19.29 11.65 -1.31
C PRO A 13 -20.01 10.86 -2.41
N GLY A 14 -21.33 11.05 -2.51
CA GLY A 14 -22.12 10.58 -3.65
C GLY A 14 -22.14 11.63 -4.76
N GLY A 15 -21.76 11.24 -5.98
CA GLY A 15 -21.73 12.15 -7.12
C GLY A 15 -23.13 12.56 -7.59
N SER A 16 -23.39 13.87 -7.66
CA SER A 16 -24.61 14.48 -8.20
C SER A 16 -24.40 15.05 -9.60
N GLY A 17 -23.88 14.25 -10.53
CA GLY A 17 -23.61 14.68 -11.90
C GLY A 17 -24.83 14.52 -12.81
N ASP A 18 -25.29 15.61 -13.45
CA ASP A 18 -26.27 15.56 -14.52
C ASP A 18 -25.69 14.86 -15.77
N PRO A 19 -26.44 13.96 -16.42
CA PRO A 19 -25.96 13.23 -17.59
C PRO A 19 -25.80 14.17 -18.79
N GLY A 20 -24.55 14.48 -19.19
CA GLY A 20 -24.27 15.12 -20.49
C GLY A 20 -23.15 16.16 -20.54
N SER A 21 -22.65 16.68 -19.41
CA SER A 21 -21.43 17.49 -19.41
C SER A 21 -20.22 16.56 -19.38
N GLY A 22 -19.25 16.76 -20.28
CA GLY A 22 -18.06 15.91 -20.44
C GLY A 22 -17.41 15.53 -19.11
N THR A 23 -16.78 14.35 -19.08
CA THR A 23 -16.17 13.68 -17.92
C THR A 23 -15.56 14.67 -16.92
N SER A 24 -16.36 15.14 -15.96
CA SER A 24 -15.89 15.96 -14.87
C SER A 24 -15.26 15.01 -13.86
N VAL A 25 -13.95 15.08 -13.75
CA VAL A 25 -13.24 14.33 -12.71
C VAL A 25 -13.51 15.05 -11.39
N ASP A 26 -14.19 14.37 -10.48
CA ASP A 26 -14.50 14.89 -9.16
C ASP A 26 -13.23 14.88 -8.30
N THR A 27 -12.49 15.98 -8.35
CA THR A 27 -11.31 16.25 -7.53
C THR A 27 -11.58 15.98 -6.03
N PRO A 28 -12.68 16.45 -5.42
CA PRO A 28 -13.07 16.05 -4.06
C PRO A 28 -13.08 14.53 -3.83
N SER A 29 -13.66 13.76 -4.75
CA SER A 29 -13.69 12.30 -4.65
C SER A 29 -12.29 11.67 -4.73
N MET A 30 -11.38 12.24 -5.53
CA MET A 30 -9.99 11.79 -5.60
C MET A 30 -9.20 12.10 -4.32
N LEU A 31 -9.34 13.31 -3.79
CA LEU A 31 -8.69 13.71 -2.55
C LEU A 31 -9.17 12.85 -1.38
N LEU A 32 -10.46 12.52 -1.36
CA LEU A 32 -10.95 11.58 -0.38
C LEU A 32 -10.35 10.18 -0.59
N PHE A 33 -10.28 9.68 -1.82
CA PHE A 33 -9.65 8.39 -2.07
C PHE A 33 -8.20 8.37 -1.53
N ALA A 34 -7.43 9.43 -1.78
CA ALA A 34 -6.08 9.58 -1.23
C ALA A 34 -6.08 9.57 0.31
N ASP A 35 -6.97 10.33 0.95
CA ASP A 35 -7.12 10.35 2.41
C ASP A 35 -7.49 8.96 2.99
N ASN A 36 -8.28 8.18 2.25
CA ASN A 36 -8.65 6.82 2.63
C ASN A 36 -7.47 5.86 2.54
N ILE A 37 -6.61 6.01 1.53
CA ILE A 37 -5.37 5.25 1.38
C ILE A 37 -4.35 5.64 2.45
N ASP A 38 -4.21 6.93 2.77
CA ASP A 38 -3.29 7.43 3.80
C ASP A 38 -3.56 6.76 5.18
N LYS A 39 -4.85 6.60 5.51
CA LYS A 39 -5.29 5.91 6.74
C LYS A 39 -4.84 4.45 6.85
N LEU A 40 -4.42 3.81 5.76
CA LEU A 40 -3.92 2.44 5.74
C LEU A 40 -2.40 2.34 5.94
N ILE A 41 -1.67 3.44 5.74
CA ILE A 41 -0.20 3.45 5.80
C ILE A 41 0.29 3.14 7.21
N GLN A 42 -0.21 3.86 8.21
CA GLN A 42 0.25 3.69 9.60
C GLN A 42 -0.10 2.30 10.17
N PRO A 43 -1.34 1.77 10.03
CA PRO A 43 -1.65 0.41 10.45
C PRO A 43 -0.75 -0.66 9.81
N THR A 44 -0.35 -0.46 8.55
CA THR A 44 0.57 -1.36 7.85
C THR A 44 1.99 -1.31 8.45
N ARG A 45 2.49 -0.12 8.78
CA ARG A 45 3.77 0.06 9.49
C ARG A 45 3.74 -0.53 10.90
N ASP A 46 2.62 -0.38 11.59
CA ASP A 46 2.41 -0.94 12.93
C ASP A 46 2.41 -2.47 12.87
N ALA A 47 1.77 -3.07 11.86
CA ALA A 47 1.80 -4.51 11.64
C ALA A 47 3.23 -5.04 11.42
N ALA A 48 4.05 -4.36 10.62
CA ALA A 48 5.47 -4.70 10.45
C ALA A 48 6.23 -4.63 11.79
N THR A 49 5.96 -3.59 12.59
CA THR A 49 6.60 -3.38 13.89
C THR A 49 6.20 -4.46 14.89
N GLU A 50 4.92 -4.80 15.00
CA GLU A 50 4.44 -5.88 15.87
C GLU A 50 4.98 -7.25 15.44
N LEU A 51 5.04 -7.50 14.13
CA LEU A 51 5.65 -8.73 13.61
C LEU A 51 7.14 -8.81 13.95
N GLY A 52 7.86 -7.68 13.94
CA GLY A 52 9.26 -7.59 14.35
C GLY A 52 9.52 -8.16 15.75
N LYS A 53 8.56 -8.01 16.67
CA LYS A 53 8.61 -8.51 18.05
C LYS A 53 8.40 -10.02 18.17
N VAL A 54 7.91 -10.69 17.12
CA VAL A 54 7.71 -12.13 17.12
C VAL A 54 9.07 -12.83 17.12
N GLN A 55 9.27 -13.70 18.11
CA GLN A 55 10.47 -14.52 18.22
C GLN A 55 10.08 -15.94 18.61
N ALA A 56 10.39 -16.90 17.75
CA ALA A 56 10.27 -18.30 18.10
C ALA A 56 11.39 -18.69 19.07
N GLU A 57 11.02 -19.15 20.27
CA GLU A 57 11.95 -19.63 21.31
C GLU A 57 11.88 -21.17 21.40
N PRO A 58 12.82 -21.91 20.77
CA PRO A 58 12.67 -23.35 20.56
C PRO A 58 13.12 -24.22 21.74
N GLY A 59 13.87 -23.65 22.69
CA GLY A 59 14.51 -24.43 23.76
C GLY A 59 15.38 -25.57 23.21
N ALA A 60 15.36 -26.72 23.88
CA ALA A 60 16.14 -27.91 23.49
C ALA A 60 15.43 -28.83 22.48
N PHE A 61 14.23 -28.49 22.02
CA PHE A 61 13.45 -29.38 21.17
C PHE A 61 13.89 -29.29 19.70
N TYR A 62 14.26 -30.43 19.12
CA TYR A 62 14.72 -30.51 17.73
C TYR A 62 13.71 -29.95 16.73
N HIS A 63 12.43 -30.34 16.83
CA HIS A 63 11.38 -29.85 15.94
C HIS A 63 11.10 -28.36 16.12
N ALA A 64 11.16 -27.85 17.35
CA ALA A 64 11.01 -26.43 17.62
C ALA A 64 12.15 -25.62 17.00
N ASN A 65 13.39 -26.13 17.03
CA ASN A 65 14.52 -25.50 16.34
C ASN A 65 14.32 -25.43 14.82
N ARG A 66 13.73 -26.47 14.21
CA ARG A 66 13.36 -26.43 12.79
C ARG A 66 12.28 -25.38 12.49
N ILE A 67 11.32 -25.20 13.39
CA ILE A 67 10.29 -24.15 13.27
C ILE A 67 10.94 -22.77 13.42
N ARG A 68 11.77 -22.56 14.44
CA ARG A 68 12.52 -21.30 14.65
C ARG A 68 13.36 -20.93 13.44
N ALA A 69 14.05 -21.89 12.83
CA ALA A 69 14.82 -21.65 11.61
C ALA A 69 13.95 -21.25 10.40
N LYS A 70 12.72 -21.75 10.29
CA LYS A 70 11.78 -21.33 9.23
C LYS A 70 11.16 -19.96 9.49
N VAL A 71 10.83 -19.66 10.75
CA VAL A 71 10.16 -18.42 11.15
C VAL A 71 11.15 -17.25 11.17
N ASN A 72 12.30 -17.42 11.82
CA ASN A 72 13.28 -16.35 12.02
C ASN A 72 14.47 -16.44 11.04
N GLY A 73 14.63 -17.55 10.32
CA GLY A 73 15.87 -17.81 9.59
C GLY A 73 17.02 -18.29 10.49
N PRO A 74 18.19 -18.65 9.92
CA PRO A 74 19.34 -19.13 10.68
C PRO A 74 19.88 -18.09 11.66
N ASN A 75 19.94 -16.82 11.24
CA ASN A 75 20.55 -15.70 11.97
C ASN A 75 19.53 -14.68 12.49
N ALA A 76 18.22 -15.00 12.50
CA ALA A 76 17.15 -14.07 12.88
C ALA A 76 16.95 -12.86 11.94
N ASP A 77 17.49 -12.92 10.72
CA ASP A 77 17.52 -11.87 9.69
C ASP A 77 16.80 -12.28 8.39
N SER A 78 16.07 -13.39 8.41
CA SER A 78 15.48 -14.03 7.23
C SER A 78 14.26 -14.87 7.63
N GLY A 79 13.85 -15.80 6.77
CA GLY A 79 12.69 -16.65 7.01
C GLY A 79 11.36 -15.90 6.88
N LEU A 80 10.28 -16.57 7.28
CA LEU A 80 8.92 -16.07 7.06
C LEU A 80 8.69 -14.71 7.71
N LYS A 81 9.20 -14.50 8.94
CA LYS A 81 9.00 -13.24 9.65
C LYS A 81 9.55 -12.06 8.85
N GLU A 82 10.79 -12.16 8.42
CA GLU A 82 11.46 -11.12 7.65
C GLU A 82 10.76 -10.88 6.30
N SER A 83 10.37 -11.95 5.59
CA SER A 83 9.62 -11.83 4.33
C SER A 83 8.32 -11.06 4.51
N TYR A 84 7.53 -11.37 5.54
CA TYR A 84 6.29 -10.63 5.82
C TYR A 84 6.55 -9.19 6.27
N ILE A 85 7.62 -8.91 7.01
CA ILE A 85 8.01 -7.54 7.37
C ILE A 85 8.27 -6.72 6.10
N ARG A 86 9.00 -7.27 5.13
CA ARG A 86 9.27 -6.59 3.85
C ARG A 86 7.99 -6.35 3.05
N VAL A 87 7.11 -7.36 2.96
CA VAL A 87 5.80 -7.20 2.34
C VAL A 87 5.01 -6.05 2.95
N PHE A 88 4.98 -5.91 4.29
CA PHE A 88 4.30 -4.79 4.93
C PHE A 88 5.01 -3.45 4.68
N GLN A 89 6.34 -3.41 4.66
CA GLN A 89 7.08 -2.19 4.34
C GLN A 89 6.84 -1.72 2.90
N ASP A 90 6.86 -2.64 1.95
CA ASP A 90 6.58 -2.36 0.54
C ASP A 90 5.12 -1.98 0.31
N LEU A 91 4.18 -2.63 1.02
CA LEU A 91 2.78 -2.23 1.00
C LEU A 91 2.61 -0.79 1.52
N ALA A 92 3.24 -0.45 2.64
CA ALA A 92 3.16 0.90 3.20
C ALA A 92 3.78 1.95 2.27
N ARG A 93 4.84 1.60 1.53
CA ARG A 93 5.43 2.47 0.50
C ARG A 93 4.48 2.62 -0.69
N GLY A 94 4.00 1.53 -1.26
CA GLY A 94 3.10 1.56 -2.42
C GLY A 94 1.76 2.26 -2.14
N LEU A 95 1.24 2.17 -0.91
CA LEU A 95 0.08 2.96 -0.48
C LEU A 95 0.41 4.46 -0.41
N GLY A 96 1.59 4.83 0.08
CA GLY A 96 2.07 6.22 0.07
C GLY A 96 2.21 6.77 -1.34
N ASP A 97 2.88 6.03 -2.23
CA ASP A 97 3.08 6.40 -3.63
C ASP A 97 1.75 6.53 -4.38
N LEU A 98 0.78 5.64 -4.10
CA LEU A 98 -0.58 5.73 -4.66
C LEU A 98 -1.32 6.98 -4.17
N ARG A 99 -1.27 7.26 -2.86
CA ARG A 99 -1.86 8.47 -2.28
C ARG A 99 -1.27 9.72 -2.93
N ASP A 100 0.05 9.84 -2.96
CA ASP A 100 0.75 10.99 -3.52
C ASP A 100 0.45 11.16 -5.01
N GLY A 101 0.40 10.06 -5.78
CA GLY A 101 0.01 10.08 -7.19
C GLY A 101 -1.42 10.58 -7.42
N VAL A 102 -2.37 10.18 -6.56
CA VAL A 102 -3.76 10.65 -6.64
C VAL A 102 -3.88 12.12 -6.21
N GLU A 103 -3.16 12.56 -5.18
CA GLU A 103 -3.14 13.97 -4.78
C GLU A 103 -2.55 14.86 -5.88
N GLN A 104 -1.45 14.44 -6.50
CA GLN A 104 -0.88 15.13 -7.65
C GLN A 104 -1.89 15.22 -8.79
N LEU A 105 -2.56 14.10 -9.13
CA LEU A 105 -3.57 14.09 -10.17
C LEU A 105 -4.74 15.03 -9.84
N ALA A 106 -5.20 15.06 -8.59
CA ALA A 106 -6.26 15.95 -8.13
C ALA A 106 -5.83 17.43 -8.21
N GLN A 107 -4.60 17.76 -7.80
CA GLN A 107 -4.04 19.11 -7.94
C GLN A 107 -3.93 19.51 -9.42
N HIS A 108 -3.54 18.58 -10.30
CA HIS A 108 -3.50 18.83 -11.74
C HIS A 108 -4.90 19.11 -12.31
N TYR A 109 -5.94 18.36 -11.92
CA TYR A 109 -7.31 18.65 -12.34
C TYR A 109 -7.84 19.98 -11.79
N THR A 110 -7.52 20.33 -10.54
CA THR A 110 -7.88 21.62 -9.92
C THR A 110 -7.23 22.79 -10.65
N THR A 111 -5.98 22.64 -11.10
CA THR A 111 -5.23 23.67 -11.83
C THR A 111 -5.51 23.69 -13.33
N LEU A 112 -6.03 22.61 -13.90
CA LEU A 112 -6.40 22.49 -15.32
C LEU A 112 -7.77 23.08 -15.66
N GLU A 113 -8.63 23.34 -14.67
CA GLU A 113 -9.74 24.28 -14.85
C GLU A 113 -9.23 25.69 -15.29
N ASP A 114 -7.93 25.98 -15.12
CA ASP A 114 -7.30 27.24 -15.55
C ASP A 114 -6.42 27.17 -16.83
N ALA A 115 -5.93 26.03 -17.33
CA ALA A 115 -5.13 26.04 -18.58
C ALA A 115 -4.85 24.68 -19.26
N GLY A 116 -5.82 24.14 -20.01
CA GLY A 116 -5.69 23.65 -21.40
C GLY A 116 -4.56 22.71 -21.89
N ARG A 117 -3.64 22.19 -21.08
CA ARG A 117 -2.57 21.28 -21.55
C ARG A 117 -2.18 20.26 -20.48
N MET A 118 -2.92 19.17 -20.39
CA MET A 118 -2.44 17.96 -19.74
C MET A 118 -1.63 17.12 -20.76
N LYS A 119 -0.51 16.51 -20.34
CA LYS A 119 0.10 15.40 -21.08
C LYS A 119 -0.26 14.11 -20.34
N ALA A 120 -0.88 13.16 -21.04
CA ALA A 120 -1.21 11.82 -20.54
C ALA A 120 -0.02 11.07 -19.89
N THR A 121 1.21 11.52 -20.15
CA THR A 121 2.44 11.01 -19.53
C THR A 121 2.51 11.15 -18.02
N ASP A 122 1.92 12.18 -17.39
CA ASP A 122 2.08 12.38 -15.94
C ASP A 122 1.26 11.36 -15.14
N LEU A 123 0.03 11.09 -15.58
CA LEU A 123 -0.80 10.00 -15.06
C LEU A 123 -0.11 8.64 -15.28
N GLN A 124 0.44 8.42 -16.48
CA GLN A 124 1.13 7.18 -16.81
C GLN A 124 2.38 6.96 -15.96
N ASN A 125 3.14 8.02 -15.65
CA ASN A 125 4.31 7.96 -14.79
C ASN A 125 3.94 7.64 -13.33
N ALA A 126 2.90 8.29 -12.79
CA ALA A 126 2.40 8.00 -11.45
C ALA A 126 1.87 6.56 -11.32
N MET A 127 1.16 6.07 -12.34
CA MET A 127 0.71 4.67 -12.38
C MET A 127 1.86 3.67 -12.54
N GLN A 128 2.93 4.05 -13.25
CA GLN A 128 4.12 3.21 -13.41
C GLN A 128 4.92 3.05 -12.12
N SER A 129 5.10 4.11 -11.33
CA SER A 129 5.80 4.01 -10.03
C SER A 129 5.04 3.08 -9.08
N THR A 130 3.72 3.24 -8.97
CA THR A 130 2.87 2.34 -8.17
C THR A 130 2.94 0.89 -8.65
N SER A 131 2.96 0.65 -9.97
CA SER A 131 3.10 -0.70 -10.54
C SER A 131 4.41 -1.38 -10.13
N SER A 132 5.51 -0.63 -10.06
CA SER A 132 6.80 -1.15 -9.58
C SER A 132 6.71 -1.62 -8.13
N ASP A 133 6.11 -0.83 -7.25
CA ASP A 133 5.96 -1.18 -5.83
C ASP A 133 5.06 -2.39 -5.62
N PHE A 134 3.95 -2.49 -6.35
CA PHE A 134 3.10 -3.68 -6.30
C PHE A 134 3.81 -4.92 -6.87
N THR A 135 4.68 -4.76 -7.85
CA THR A 135 5.51 -5.85 -8.38
C THR A 135 6.52 -6.34 -7.34
N SER A 136 7.16 -5.41 -6.61
CA SER A 136 8.04 -5.74 -5.48
C SER A 136 7.26 -6.49 -4.40
N LEU A 137 6.05 -6.02 -4.04
CA LEU A 137 5.18 -6.69 -3.07
C LEU A 137 4.82 -8.13 -3.49
N VAL A 138 4.47 -8.36 -4.75
CA VAL A 138 4.18 -9.70 -5.27
C VAL A 138 5.42 -10.61 -5.20
N THR A 139 6.58 -10.05 -5.51
CA THR A 139 7.87 -10.76 -5.45
C THR A 139 8.21 -11.15 -4.02
N ASP A 140 8.07 -10.22 -3.08
CA ASP A 140 8.38 -10.41 -1.67
C ASP A 140 7.38 -11.34 -0.96
N ALA A 141 6.14 -11.40 -1.46
CA ALA A 141 5.14 -12.39 -1.04
C ALA A 141 5.41 -13.82 -1.57
N GLY A 142 6.48 -14.01 -2.37
CA GLY A 142 6.85 -15.30 -2.95
C GLY A 142 6.15 -15.63 -4.27
N GLY A 143 5.49 -14.65 -4.89
CA GLY A 143 4.94 -14.77 -6.24
C GLY A 143 5.96 -14.35 -7.30
N SER A 144 5.97 -15.02 -8.45
CA SER A 144 6.68 -14.52 -9.64
C SER A 144 5.89 -13.35 -10.22
N GLY A 145 6.42 -12.13 -10.10
CA GLY A 145 5.82 -10.91 -10.65
C GLY A 145 5.53 -11.06 -12.15
N GLY A 146 4.26 -11.28 -12.48
CA GLY A 146 3.78 -11.26 -13.85
C GLY A 146 3.73 -9.83 -14.33
N GLY A 147 4.81 -9.37 -14.97
CA GLY A 147 4.80 -8.11 -15.71
C GLY A 147 3.68 -8.14 -16.74
N ALA A 148 2.77 -7.17 -16.67
CA ALA A 148 1.78 -6.97 -17.69
C ALA A 148 2.49 -6.63 -19.02
N SER A 149 2.46 -7.57 -19.95
CA SER A 149 2.76 -7.37 -21.37
C SER A 149 1.54 -6.81 -22.10
#